data_AF-A0A6P9D164-F1
#
_entry.id   AF-A0A6P9D164-F1
#
_cell.length_a   1.000
_cell.length_b   1.000
_cell.length_c   1.000
_cell.angle_alpha   90.00
_cell.angle_beta   90.00
_cell.angle_gamma   90.00
#
_symmetry.space_group_name_H-M   'P 1'
#
loop_
_entity.id
_entity.type
_entity.pdbx_description
1 polymer ?
#
loop_
_entity_poly.entity_id
_entity_poly.type
_entity_poly.pdbx_seq_one_letter_code
_entity_poly.pdbx_strand_id
1 'polypeptide(L)'
;MEEATTTEGTFCLQQVTITESSEDDYQYEEIPADEDFSLQEGDEDLAKALHTMHEQTIDAQIMAQRPGQITKQSLSETPEIVDDFLCNFLIRMGMNRTLDCFQTEWYELMQRGVLEPKDVGFVPDAYTCNQHLERENIYLKKEMENYKFAANKAKEALLKMQRERDFHRMHHKRVVQEKNRLINDIKRLKTHYALYEPMLRQLNEKYEILLREKMLTSLERDKVVGQITGLQATLQSLESGSNIHIPVMKVGHWCDREAGLVGPSQRALRQAKEQKVHSAVNVHDSAKDPAKQMSKKYPKDSEFPEGIQVNPYLACAKKCVRPLKSGIYRLSNTLKVHDLAVTCLALHPRKDIIVTGSDDRLWKMWAFPNGNIIVKGEGHTDWLSGCCFHPSGSKLVTSSGDKTVRVWDFTKGGCILKLEGHSYAVLDCSWHSCGDFVASASMDETSKVWDLNSERCRYTLRGHKDSVNSIEFFPFSNIILTSSADKTLSLWDARTGLCAQTFYGHLHSCNHATFNMKFQIHAPLFNIVYLTSLQIIQFFSQHVA
;
A
#
# COMPACT_ATOMS: atom_id res chain seq x y z
N MET A 1 -26.24 -22.33 -74.19
CA MET A 1 -25.47 -23.35 -73.47
C MET A 1 -24.33 -22.63 -72.77
N GLU A 2 -24.49 -22.38 -71.48
CA GLU A 2 -23.51 -22.74 -70.45
C GLU A 2 -24.19 -22.46 -69.10
N GLU A 3 -24.32 -23.52 -68.32
CA GLU A 3 -25.10 -23.62 -67.09
C GLU A 3 -24.36 -22.92 -65.95
N ALA A 4 -25.05 -22.00 -65.27
CA ALA A 4 -24.58 -21.48 -63.99
C ALA A 4 -24.97 -22.50 -62.91
N THR A 5 -23.98 -23.25 -62.45
CA THR A 5 -24.09 -24.24 -61.37
C THR A 5 -24.36 -23.54 -60.04
N THR A 6 -25.56 -23.79 -59.50
CA THR A 6 -25.93 -23.51 -58.12
C THR A 6 -25.08 -24.39 -57.19
N THR A 7 -24.07 -23.81 -56.55
CA THR A 7 -23.40 -24.46 -55.41
C THR A 7 -24.10 -24.00 -54.14
N GLU A 8 -25.01 -24.84 -53.66
CA GLU A 8 -25.56 -24.78 -52.32
C GLU A 8 -24.40 -24.85 -51.32
N GLY A 9 -24.13 -23.75 -50.63
CA GLY A 9 -23.18 -23.72 -49.52
C GLY A 9 -23.70 -24.59 -48.39
N THR A 10 -23.24 -25.83 -48.34
CA THR A 10 -23.56 -26.79 -47.29
C THR A 10 -22.91 -26.30 -45.99
N PHE A 11 -23.71 -25.81 -45.04
CA PHE A 11 -23.23 -25.45 -43.71
C PHE A 11 -22.94 -26.73 -42.92
N CYS A 12 -21.68 -27.10 -42.78
CA CYS A 12 -21.26 -28.11 -41.82
C CYS A 12 -21.07 -27.44 -40.45
N LEU A 13 -22.00 -27.68 -39.52
CA LEU A 13 -21.76 -27.48 -38.09
C LEU A 13 -20.64 -28.45 -37.68
N GLN A 14 -19.41 -27.95 -37.60
CA GLN A 14 -18.32 -28.70 -37.01
C GLN A 14 -18.57 -28.77 -35.50
N GLN A 15 -19.21 -29.86 -35.08
CA GLN A 15 -19.35 -30.20 -33.68
C GLN A 15 -17.95 -30.46 -33.12
N VAL A 16 -17.36 -29.42 -32.53
CA VAL A 16 -16.12 -29.54 -31.76
C VAL A 16 -16.48 -30.22 -30.46
N THR A 17 -16.44 -31.55 -30.46
CA THR A 17 -16.37 -32.32 -29.23
C THR A 17 -15.07 -31.92 -28.53
N ILE A 18 -15.21 -31.14 -27.46
CA ILE A 18 -14.14 -30.96 -26.48
C ILE A 18 -13.91 -32.35 -25.90
N THR A 19 -12.88 -33.04 -26.41
CA THR A 19 -12.39 -34.25 -25.77
C THR A 19 -11.95 -33.86 -24.38
N GLU A 20 -12.67 -34.33 -23.36
CA GLU A 20 -12.16 -34.42 -22.00
C GLU A 20 -10.85 -35.21 -22.09
N SER A 21 -9.73 -34.49 -22.15
CA SER A 21 -8.41 -35.08 -22.23
C SER A 21 -8.14 -35.75 -20.89
N SER A 22 -8.01 -37.06 -20.96
CA SER A 22 -7.81 -38.02 -19.89
C SER A 22 -6.96 -37.49 -18.74
N GLU A 23 -7.52 -37.63 -17.53
CA GLU A 23 -6.72 -37.84 -16.34
C GLU A 23 -5.76 -39.03 -16.57
N ASP A 24 -4.57 -38.93 -15.98
CA ASP A 24 -3.53 -39.97 -15.90
C ASP A 24 -2.71 -40.26 -17.17
N ASP A 25 -1.50 -39.69 -17.23
CA ASP A 25 -0.24 -40.45 -17.23
C ASP A 25 0.93 -39.53 -17.63
N TYR A 26 1.50 -38.82 -16.67
CA TYR A 26 2.87 -38.31 -16.79
C TYR A 26 3.65 -38.72 -15.55
N GLN A 27 4.46 -39.77 -15.68
CA GLN A 27 5.51 -40.10 -14.73
C GLN A 27 6.66 -39.11 -14.92
N TYR A 28 6.89 -38.26 -13.91
CA TYR A 28 8.04 -37.38 -13.86
C TYR A 28 9.21 -38.09 -13.19
N GLU A 29 10.36 -38.10 -13.85
CA GLU A 29 11.61 -38.62 -13.30
C GLU A 29 12.09 -37.77 -12.11
N GLU A 30 12.56 -38.43 -11.04
CA GLU A 30 13.20 -37.79 -9.90
C GLU A 30 14.56 -37.20 -10.34
N ILE A 31 14.68 -35.88 -10.30
CA ILE A 31 15.95 -35.18 -10.57
C ILE A 31 16.79 -35.19 -9.28
N PRO A 32 18.08 -35.57 -9.32
CA PRO A 32 18.96 -35.61 -8.15
C PRO A 32 19.10 -34.24 -7.46
N ALA A 33 19.24 -34.25 -6.14
CA ALA A 33 19.13 -33.09 -5.25
C ALA A 33 20.33 -32.13 -5.24
N ASP A 34 21.22 -32.19 -6.23
CA ASP A 34 22.52 -31.50 -6.18
C ASP A 34 22.65 -30.30 -7.14
N GLU A 35 21.57 -29.86 -7.79
CA GLU A 35 21.58 -28.59 -8.55
C GLU A 35 20.77 -27.50 -7.85
N ASP A 36 21.49 -26.51 -7.30
CA ASP A 36 20.99 -25.25 -6.77
C ASP A 36 20.26 -24.45 -7.88
N PHE A 37 18.95 -24.63 -7.97
CA PHE A 37 18.08 -23.69 -8.67
C PHE A 37 17.39 -22.77 -7.67
N SER A 38 17.94 -21.56 -7.52
CA SER A 38 17.25 -20.45 -6.86
C SER A 38 16.00 -20.08 -7.66
N LEU A 39 14.83 -20.50 -7.18
CA LEU A 39 13.55 -20.03 -7.70
C LEU A 39 13.08 -18.84 -6.86
N GLN A 40 12.90 -17.72 -7.55
CA GLN A 40 12.36 -16.49 -7.00
C GLN A 40 10.86 -16.70 -6.72
N GLU A 41 10.51 -16.83 -5.45
CA GLU A 41 9.12 -16.88 -4.98
C GLU A 41 8.43 -15.54 -5.28
N GLY A 42 7.61 -15.55 -6.34
CA GLY A 42 6.69 -14.47 -6.65
C GLY A 42 5.28 -14.88 -6.22
N ASP A 43 4.71 -14.16 -5.27
CA ASP A 43 3.31 -14.22 -4.83
C ASP A 43 2.31 -13.75 -5.93
N GLU A 44 2.60 -13.98 -7.20
CA GLU A 44 1.93 -13.30 -8.31
C GLU A 44 0.67 -14.00 -8.85
N ASP A 45 0.37 -15.23 -8.45
CA ASP A 45 -0.53 -16.06 -9.26
C ASP A 45 -2.02 -15.94 -8.88
N LEU A 46 -2.38 -15.87 -7.59
CA LEU A 46 -3.81 -15.88 -7.21
C LEU A 46 -4.52 -14.54 -7.51
N ALA A 47 -3.85 -13.41 -7.28
CA ALA A 47 -4.43 -12.09 -7.54
C ALA A 47 -4.55 -11.82 -9.04
N LYS A 48 -3.57 -12.25 -9.85
CA LYS A 48 -3.64 -12.18 -11.32
C LYS A 48 -4.72 -13.12 -11.86
N ALA A 49 -4.85 -14.34 -11.33
CA ALA A 49 -5.91 -15.29 -11.69
C ALA A 49 -7.32 -14.77 -11.38
N LEU A 50 -7.51 -14.14 -10.22
CA LEU A 50 -8.80 -13.53 -9.87
C LEU A 50 -9.11 -12.31 -10.76
N HIS A 51 -8.08 -11.54 -11.13
CA HIS A 51 -8.23 -10.41 -12.04
C HIS A 51 -8.57 -10.85 -13.48
N THR A 52 -7.91 -11.89 -14.00
CA THR A 52 -8.23 -12.44 -15.33
C THR A 52 -9.63 -13.05 -15.37
N MET A 53 -10.04 -13.74 -14.29
CA MET A 53 -11.41 -14.22 -14.16
C MET A 53 -12.43 -13.08 -14.12
N HIS A 54 -12.14 -12.01 -13.40
CA HIS A 54 -13.02 -10.84 -13.32
C HIS A 54 -13.12 -10.10 -14.67
N GLU A 55 -11.99 -9.92 -15.35
CA GLU A 55 -11.92 -9.29 -16.68
C GLU A 55 -12.67 -10.13 -17.73
N GLN A 56 -12.57 -11.45 -17.68
CA GLN A 56 -13.35 -12.35 -18.53
C GLN A 56 -14.85 -12.29 -18.23
N THR A 57 -15.26 -12.18 -16.96
CA THR A 57 -16.69 -11.99 -16.62
C THR A 57 -17.23 -10.64 -17.07
N ILE A 58 -16.41 -9.59 -17.03
CA ILE A 58 -16.77 -8.25 -17.53
C ILE A 58 -16.88 -8.28 -19.05
N ASP A 59 -15.91 -8.86 -19.75
CA ASP A 59 -15.95 -9.01 -21.22
C ASP A 59 -17.17 -9.83 -21.66
N ALA A 60 -17.52 -10.90 -20.92
CA ALA A 60 -18.72 -11.69 -21.15
C ALA A 60 -20.01 -10.89 -20.88
N GLN A 61 -20.03 -10.04 -19.84
CA GLN A 61 -21.15 -9.15 -19.57
C GLN A 61 -21.30 -8.03 -20.61
N ILE A 62 -20.20 -7.49 -21.14
CA ILE A 62 -20.21 -6.49 -22.22
C ILE A 62 -20.71 -7.12 -23.53
N MET A 63 -20.35 -8.38 -23.80
CA MET A 63 -20.90 -9.15 -24.92
C MET A 63 -22.40 -9.45 -24.73
N ALA A 64 -22.83 -9.80 -23.51
CA ALA A 64 -24.22 -10.12 -23.19
C ALA A 64 -25.15 -8.89 -23.09
N GLN A 65 -24.60 -7.70 -22.80
CA GLN A 65 -25.36 -6.45 -22.69
C GLN A 65 -25.47 -5.67 -24.00
N ARG A 66 -24.96 -6.17 -25.14
CA ARG A 66 -25.24 -5.54 -26.43
C ARG A 66 -26.71 -5.80 -26.80
N PRO A 67 -27.57 -4.77 -26.81
CA PRO A 67 -28.95 -4.95 -27.23
C PRO A 67 -28.99 -5.37 -28.69
N GLY A 68 -29.66 -6.48 -28.95
CA GLY A 68 -30.18 -6.79 -30.28
C GLY A 68 -31.22 -5.74 -30.66
N GLN A 69 -30.79 -4.66 -31.31
CA GLN A 69 -31.56 -3.85 -32.25
C GLN A 69 -30.68 -2.66 -32.66
N ILE A 70 -30.06 -2.78 -33.83
CA ILE A 70 -29.57 -1.60 -34.54
C ILE A 70 -30.83 -0.83 -34.96
N THR A 71 -31.16 0.23 -34.23
CA THR A 71 -32.00 1.29 -34.79
C THR A 71 -31.32 1.75 -36.08
N LYS A 72 -31.98 1.56 -37.23
CA LYS A 72 -31.55 2.10 -38.52
C LYS A 72 -31.21 3.58 -38.34
N GLN A 73 -29.93 3.90 -38.21
CA GLN A 73 -29.44 5.25 -38.43
C GLN A 73 -29.54 5.49 -39.93
N SER A 74 -30.61 6.16 -40.36
CA SER A 74 -30.71 6.71 -41.70
C SER A 74 -29.66 7.81 -41.82
N LEU A 75 -28.51 7.46 -42.40
CA LEU A 75 -27.62 8.44 -42.99
C LEU A 75 -28.37 9.12 -44.14
N SER A 76 -28.36 10.44 -44.11
CA SER A 76 -28.93 11.32 -45.13
C SER A 76 -28.12 11.23 -46.43
N GLU A 77 -28.43 10.26 -47.27
CA GLU A 77 -28.20 10.35 -48.71
C GLU A 77 -29.55 10.69 -49.32
N THR A 78 -29.67 11.86 -49.96
CA THR A 78 -30.90 12.36 -50.58
C THR A 78 -31.52 11.26 -51.46
N PRO A 79 -32.66 10.68 -51.06
CA PRO A 79 -33.27 9.59 -51.78
C PRO A 79 -34.11 10.14 -52.94
N GLU A 80 -34.01 9.52 -54.12
CA GLU A 80 -34.95 9.79 -55.21
C GLU A 80 -36.36 9.35 -54.80
N ILE A 81 -37.31 10.25 -55.02
CA ILE A 81 -38.71 10.11 -54.63
C ILE A 81 -39.43 9.35 -55.79
N VAL A 82 -40.52 8.62 -55.51
CA VAL A 82 -41.25 7.80 -56.51
C VAL A 82 -41.65 8.58 -57.77
N ASP A 83 -41.90 9.88 -57.63
CA ASP A 83 -42.23 10.78 -58.72
C ASP A 83 -41.06 10.99 -59.68
N ASP A 84 -39.83 11.15 -59.17
CA ASP A 84 -38.61 11.26 -59.99
C ASP A 84 -38.36 9.98 -60.80
N PHE A 85 -38.57 8.80 -60.19
CA PHE A 85 -38.45 7.52 -60.91
C PHE A 85 -39.47 7.40 -62.04
N LEU A 86 -40.74 7.72 -61.76
CA LEU A 86 -41.81 7.68 -62.77
C LEU A 86 -41.59 8.71 -63.87
N CYS A 87 -41.17 9.94 -63.52
CA CYS A 87 -40.84 10.97 -64.49
C CYS A 87 -39.68 10.53 -65.39
N ASN A 88 -38.58 10.04 -64.82
CA ASN A 88 -37.43 9.54 -65.57
C ASN A 88 -37.79 8.34 -66.46
N PHE A 89 -38.65 7.43 -65.99
CA PHE A 89 -39.15 6.31 -66.79
C PHE A 89 -40.00 6.76 -67.98
N LEU A 90 -40.98 7.65 -67.76
CA LEU A 90 -41.87 8.17 -68.80
C LEU A 90 -41.10 8.98 -69.86
N ILE A 91 -40.11 9.77 -69.43
CA ILE A 91 -39.20 10.50 -70.33
C ILE A 91 -38.37 9.53 -71.16
N ARG A 92 -37.79 8.49 -70.54
CA ARG A 92 -36.96 7.49 -71.23
C ARG A 92 -37.76 6.67 -72.25
N MET A 93 -39.04 6.43 -71.98
CA MET A 93 -39.97 5.76 -72.91
C MET A 93 -40.60 6.70 -73.95
N GLY A 94 -40.30 8.01 -73.91
CA GLY A 94 -40.80 9.00 -74.88
C GLY A 94 -42.29 9.34 -74.75
N MET A 95 -42.90 9.07 -73.60
CA MET A 95 -44.34 9.24 -73.36
C MET A 95 -44.68 10.63 -72.79
N ASN A 96 -44.31 11.69 -73.53
CA ASN A 96 -44.33 13.06 -73.02
C ASN A 96 -45.74 13.59 -72.67
N ARG A 97 -46.78 13.17 -73.42
CA ARG A 97 -48.16 13.57 -73.11
C ARG A 97 -48.65 12.99 -71.78
N THR A 98 -48.27 11.75 -71.50
CA THR A 98 -48.63 11.05 -70.26
C THR A 98 -47.88 11.63 -69.07
N LEU A 99 -46.63 12.07 -69.29
CA LEU A 99 -45.84 12.82 -68.30
C LEU A 99 -46.52 14.15 -67.94
N ASP A 100 -46.94 14.94 -68.92
CA ASP A 100 -47.60 16.23 -68.67
C ASP A 100 -48.92 16.07 -67.89
N CYS A 101 -49.73 15.07 -68.25
CA CYS A 101 -50.94 14.72 -67.51
C CYS A 101 -50.63 14.24 -66.08
N PHE A 102 -49.62 13.37 -65.93
CA PHE A 102 -49.19 12.87 -64.63
C PHE A 102 -48.73 13.99 -63.71
N GLN A 103 -47.88 14.91 -64.20
CA GLN A 103 -47.39 16.03 -63.41
C GLN A 103 -48.52 16.97 -62.98
N THR A 104 -49.43 17.29 -63.89
CA THR A 104 -50.57 18.18 -63.57
C THR A 104 -51.50 17.58 -62.53
N GLU A 105 -51.88 16.31 -62.67
CA GLU A 105 -52.72 15.61 -61.69
C GLU A 105 -51.99 15.41 -60.35
N TRP A 106 -50.69 15.10 -60.38
CA TRP A 106 -49.86 14.90 -59.18
C TRP A 106 -49.78 16.17 -58.33
N TYR A 107 -49.44 17.31 -58.93
CA TYR A 107 -49.40 18.58 -58.21
C TYR A 107 -50.78 19.07 -57.77
N GLU A 108 -51.83 18.78 -58.54
CA GLU A 108 -53.21 19.10 -58.13
C GLU A 108 -53.65 18.28 -56.90
N LEU A 109 -53.29 16.99 -56.84
CA LEU A 109 -53.57 16.12 -55.70
C LEU A 109 -52.76 16.49 -54.44
N MET A 110 -51.50 16.93 -54.61
CA MET A 110 -50.68 17.50 -53.54
C MET A 110 -51.29 18.80 -52.99
N GLN A 111 -51.77 19.68 -53.87
CA GLN A 111 -52.35 20.97 -53.48
C GLN A 111 -53.72 20.82 -52.79
N ARG A 112 -54.48 19.77 -53.15
CA ARG A 112 -55.74 19.39 -52.48
C ARG A 112 -55.54 18.67 -51.15
N GLY A 113 -54.29 18.35 -50.77
CA GLY A 113 -53.96 17.68 -49.51
C GLY A 113 -54.41 16.21 -49.43
N VAL A 114 -54.65 15.57 -50.57
CA VAL A 114 -55.06 14.15 -50.66
C VAL A 114 -53.83 13.23 -50.60
N LEU A 115 -52.66 13.74 -51.00
CA LEU A 115 -51.36 13.09 -50.88
C LEU A 115 -50.52 13.89 -49.88
N GLU A 116 -50.12 13.29 -48.75
CA GLU A 116 -49.13 13.90 -47.87
C GLU A 116 -47.71 13.50 -48.30
N PRO A 117 -46.68 14.33 -48.07
CA PRO A 117 -45.27 13.99 -48.35
C PRO A 117 -44.76 12.72 -47.64
N LYS A 118 -45.53 12.20 -46.67
CA LYS A 118 -45.26 10.98 -45.92
C LYS A 118 -45.79 9.72 -46.61
N ASP A 119 -46.72 9.87 -47.55
CA ASP A 119 -47.36 8.78 -48.29
C ASP A 119 -46.57 8.38 -49.55
N VAL A 120 -45.59 9.21 -49.93
CA VAL A 120 -44.68 8.93 -51.04
C VAL A 120 -43.58 7.99 -50.54
N GLY A 121 -43.78 6.69 -50.79
CA GLY A 121 -42.82 5.65 -50.41
C GLY A 121 -41.49 5.79 -51.15
N PHE A 122 -40.42 5.29 -50.54
CA PHE A 122 -39.10 5.21 -51.16
C PHE A 122 -39.03 3.97 -52.07
N VAL A 123 -38.48 4.08 -53.28
CA VAL A 123 -38.16 2.93 -54.14
C VAL A 123 -36.65 2.76 -54.15
N PRO A 124 -36.10 1.78 -53.40
CA PRO A 124 -34.67 1.54 -53.39
C PRO A 124 -34.18 1.06 -54.77
N ASP A 125 -33.24 1.78 -55.37
CA ASP A 125 -32.56 1.35 -56.59
C ASP A 125 -31.70 0.10 -56.31
N ALA A 126 -31.54 -0.81 -57.27
CA ALA A 126 -30.82 -2.08 -57.12
C ALA A 126 -29.38 -1.87 -56.62
N TYR A 127 -28.76 -0.75 -57.02
CA TYR A 127 -27.43 -0.34 -56.54
C TYR A 127 -27.40 -0.01 -55.05
N THR A 128 -28.45 0.63 -54.52
CA THR A 128 -28.55 0.96 -53.09
C THR A 128 -28.72 -0.29 -52.22
N CYS A 129 -29.49 -1.28 -52.71
CA CYS A 129 -29.62 -2.58 -52.07
C CYS A 129 -28.29 -3.34 -52.04
N ASN A 130 -27.56 -3.39 -53.16
CA ASN A 130 -26.25 -4.03 -53.22
C ASN A 130 -25.24 -3.35 -52.28
N GLN A 131 -25.21 -2.02 -52.24
CA GLN A 131 -24.34 -1.29 -51.33
C GLN A 131 -24.69 -1.55 -49.86
N HIS A 132 -25.98 -1.73 -49.53
CA HIS A 132 -26.39 -2.10 -48.17
C HIS A 132 -25.91 -3.50 -47.80
N LEU A 133 -26.10 -4.48 -48.69
CA LEU A 133 -25.65 -5.86 -48.50
C LEU A 133 -24.11 -5.97 -48.42
N GLU A 134 -23.38 -5.14 -49.15
CA GLU A 134 -21.92 -5.06 -49.05
C GLU A 134 -21.48 -4.52 -47.69
N ARG A 135 -22.13 -3.45 -47.20
CA ARG A 135 -21.87 -2.90 -45.86
C ARG A 135 -22.19 -3.94 -44.77
N GLU A 136 -23.30 -4.65 -44.88
CA GLU A 136 -23.66 -5.74 -43.96
C GLU A 136 -22.63 -6.88 -44.00
N ASN A 137 -22.17 -7.30 -45.18
CA ASN A 137 -21.12 -8.31 -45.31
C ASN A 137 -19.80 -7.88 -44.67
N ILE A 138 -19.40 -6.62 -44.87
CA ILE A 138 -18.18 -6.07 -44.25
C ILE A 138 -18.33 -6.04 -42.73
N TYR A 139 -19.50 -5.63 -42.23
CA TYR A 139 -19.80 -5.61 -40.81
C TYR A 139 -19.75 -7.02 -40.20
N LEU A 140 -20.43 -7.99 -40.81
CA LEU A 140 -20.48 -9.38 -40.34
C LEU A 140 -19.10 -10.05 -40.36
N LYS A 141 -18.29 -9.79 -41.40
CA LYS A 141 -16.90 -10.27 -41.44
C LYS A 141 -16.06 -9.70 -40.30
N LYS A 142 -16.25 -8.42 -39.96
CA LYS A 142 -15.55 -7.78 -38.85
C LYS A 142 -15.99 -8.36 -37.49
N GLU A 143 -17.29 -8.63 -37.31
CA GLU A 143 -17.77 -9.31 -36.10
C GLU A 143 -17.21 -10.72 -35.98
N MET A 144 -17.19 -11.50 -37.06
CA MET A 144 -16.63 -12.84 -37.07
C MET A 144 -15.15 -12.85 -36.64
N GLU A 145 -14.33 -11.93 -37.16
CA GLU A 145 -12.92 -11.82 -36.75
C GLU A 145 -12.78 -11.39 -35.29
N ASN A 146 -13.64 -10.50 -34.79
CA ASN A 146 -13.65 -10.13 -33.36
C ASN A 146 -13.98 -11.33 -32.47
N TYR A 147 -14.96 -12.15 -32.83
CA TYR A 147 -15.30 -13.36 -32.07
C TYR A 147 -14.16 -14.39 -32.10
N LYS A 148 -13.51 -14.55 -33.25
CA LYS A 148 -12.33 -15.43 -33.39
C LYS A 148 -11.17 -14.95 -32.53
N PHE A 149 -10.91 -13.65 -32.49
CA PHE A 149 -9.90 -13.06 -31.63
C PHE A 149 -10.23 -13.27 -30.15
N ALA A 150 -11.48 -13.03 -29.73
CA ALA A 150 -11.92 -13.26 -28.36
C ALA A 150 -11.79 -14.75 -27.95
N ALA A 151 -12.14 -15.69 -28.83
CA ALA A 151 -11.99 -17.12 -28.58
C ALA A 151 -10.51 -17.53 -28.42
N ASN A 152 -9.61 -16.98 -29.24
CA ASN A 152 -8.18 -17.23 -29.10
C ASN A 152 -7.60 -16.65 -27.80
N LYS A 153 -7.99 -15.43 -27.43
CA LYS A 153 -7.61 -14.80 -26.14
C LYS A 153 -8.08 -15.65 -24.96
N ALA A 154 -9.31 -16.18 -25.00
CA ALA A 154 -9.83 -17.06 -23.96
C ALA A 154 -9.05 -18.39 -23.87
N LYS A 155 -8.71 -18.99 -25.02
CA LYS A 155 -7.88 -20.20 -25.07
C LYS A 155 -6.50 -19.99 -24.45
N GLU A 156 -5.84 -18.88 -24.76
CA GLU A 156 -4.53 -18.54 -24.19
C GLU A 156 -4.59 -18.34 -22.68
N ALA A 157 -5.64 -17.66 -22.18
CA ALA A 157 -5.84 -17.48 -20.76
C ALA A 157 -6.06 -18.81 -20.02
N LEU A 158 -6.84 -19.74 -20.61
CA LEU A 158 -7.05 -21.07 -20.04
C LEU A 158 -5.73 -21.84 -19.93
N LEU A 159 -4.90 -21.83 -20.98
CA LEU A 159 -3.58 -22.46 -20.96
C LEU A 159 -2.66 -21.86 -19.89
N LYS A 160 -2.73 -20.54 -19.68
CA LYS A 160 -1.97 -19.88 -18.62
C LYS A 160 -2.41 -20.35 -17.22
N MET A 161 -3.71 -20.40 -16.97
CA MET A 161 -4.28 -20.88 -15.72
C MET A 161 -3.92 -22.35 -15.44
N GLN A 162 -3.89 -23.20 -16.47
CA GLN A 162 -3.45 -24.59 -16.33
C GLN A 162 -1.97 -24.68 -15.90
N ARG A 163 -1.08 -23.87 -16.49
CA ARG A 163 0.34 -23.84 -16.12
C ARG A 163 0.55 -23.36 -14.69
N GLU A 164 -0.14 -22.30 -14.26
CA GLU A 164 -0.07 -21.78 -12.88
C GLU A 164 -0.58 -22.83 -11.88
N ARG A 165 -1.71 -23.49 -12.17
CA ARG A 165 -2.23 -24.61 -11.36
C ARG A 165 -1.21 -25.74 -11.22
N ASP A 166 -0.59 -26.15 -12.32
CA ASP A 166 0.37 -27.25 -12.33
C ASP A 166 1.66 -26.87 -11.60
N PHE A 167 2.10 -25.61 -11.72
CA PHE A 167 3.21 -25.04 -10.94
C PHE A 167 2.93 -25.10 -9.43
N HIS A 168 1.76 -24.63 -8.98
CA HIS A 168 1.38 -24.71 -7.57
C HIS A 168 1.28 -26.16 -7.06
N ARG A 169 0.77 -27.08 -7.88
CA ARG A 169 0.70 -28.51 -7.53
C ARG A 169 2.10 -29.10 -7.34
N MET A 170 3.04 -28.75 -8.21
CA MET A 170 4.45 -29.19 -8.10
C MET A 170 5.16 -28.56 -6.90
N HIS A 171 4.99 -27.25 -6.69
CA HIS A 171 5.58 -26.55 -5.55
C HIS A 171 5.05 -27.08 -4.21
N HIS A 172 3.73 -27.29 -4.10
CA HIS A 172 3.13 -27.89 -2.91
C HIS A 172 3.74 -29.28 -2.60
N LYS A 173 3.91 -30.13 -3.61
CA LYS A 173 4.56 -31.44 -3.44
C LYS A 173 6.01 -31.30 -2.94
N ARG A 174 6.78 -30.34 -3.48
CA ARG A 174 8.16 -30.05 -3.03
C ARG A 174 8.21 -29.59 -1.58
N VAL A 175 7.34 -28.67 -1.19
CA VAL A 175 7.24 -28.19 0.20
C VAL A 175 6.89 -29.34 1.16
N VAL A 176 6.00 -30.24 0.75
CA VAL A 176 5.66 -31.43 1.55
C VAL A 176 6.86 -32.38 1.70
N GLN A 177 7.67 -32.57 0.65
CA GLN A 177 8.90 -33.36 0.71
C GLN A 177 9.92 -32.76 1.69
N GLU A 178 10.20 -31.46 1.57
CA GLU A 178 11.13 -30.75 2.48
C GLU A 178 10.63 -30.75 3.93
N LYS A 179 9.32 -30.54 4.15
CA LYS A 179 8.70 -30.67 5.46
C LYS A 179 8.96 -32.07 6.05
N ASN A 180 8.77 -33.13 5.28
CA ASN A 180 8.98 -34.50 5.74
C ASN A 180 10.46 -34.78 6.05
N ARG A 181 11.38 -34.23 5.26
CA ARG A 181 12.83 -34.28 5.52
C ARG A 181 13.18 -33.62 6.84
N LEU A 182 12.73 -32.38 7.07
CA LEU A 182 12.96 -31.65 8.32
C LEU A 182 12.36 -32.36 9.53
N ILE A 183 11.16 -32.94 9.39
CA ILE A 183 10.56 -33.75 10.46
C ILE A 183 11.46 -34.93 10.84
N ASN A 184 12.08 -35.60 9.86
CA ASN A 184 13.00 -36.71 10.11
C ASN A 184 14.29 -36.25 10.78
N ASP A 185 14.84 -35.11 10.37
CA ASP A 185 16.05 -34.55 10.99
C ASP A 185 15.79 -34.07 12.42
N ILE A 186 14.64 -33.45 12.70
CA ILE A 186 14.22 -33.10 14.05
C ILE A 186 14.05 -34.36 14.92
N LYS A 187 13.49 -35.45 14.38
CA LYS A 187 13.40 -36.73 15.12
C LYS A 187 14.79 -37.27 15.46
N ARG A 188 15.73 -37.28 14.51
CA ARG A 188 17.13 -37.68 14.74
C ARG A 188 17.80 -36.83 15.80
N LEU A 189 17.61 -35.51 15.73
CA LEU A 189 18.16 -34.58 16.71
C LEU A 189 17.58 -34.81 18.11
N LYS A 190 16.26 -35.01 18.22
CA LYS A 190 15.61 -35.37 19.49
C LYS A 190 16.18 -36.67 20.08
N THR A 191 16.38 -37.68 19.25
CA THR A 191 17.02 -38.93 19.72
C THR A 191 18.44 -38.68 20.21
N HIS A 192 19.21 -37.83 19.53
CA HIS A 192 20.57 -37.48 19.95
C HIS A 192 20.56 -36.73 21.29
N TYR A 193 19.69 -35.72 21.46
CA TYR A 193 19.55 -35.00 22.73
C TYR A 193 19.16 -35.92 23.89
N ALA A 194 18.24 -36.86 23.66
CA ALA A 194 17.84 -37.82 24.68
C ALA A 194 19.00 -38.69 25.18
N LEU A 195 20.02 -38.94 24.34
CA LEU A 195 21.23 -39.68 24.76
C LEU A 195 22.12 -38.89 25.73
N TYR A 196 22.17 -37.56 25.64
CA TYR A 196 23.01 -36.73 26.52
C TYR A 196 22.36 -36.38 27.85
N GLU A 197 21.03 -36.42 27.91
CA GLU A 197 20.28 -36.09 29.11
C GLU A 197 20.70 -36.88 30.38
N PRO A 198 20.89 -38.22 30.34
CA PRO A 198 21.40 -38.94 31.50
C PRO A 198 22.83 -38.55 31.88
N MET A 199 23.69 -38.21 30.92
CA MET A 199 25.07 -37.78 31.18
C MET A 199 25.10 -36.43 31.92
N LEU A 200 24.26 -35.48 31.50
CA LEU A 200 24.11 -34.19 32.18
C LEU A 200 23.57 -34.35 33.60
N ARG A 201 22.59 -35.24 33.81
CA ARG A 201 22.08 -35.56 35.15
C ARG A 201 23.18 -36.11 36.06
N GLN A 202 23.96 -37.07 35.59
CA GLN A 202 25.08 -37.62 36.34
C GLN A 202 26.14 -36.56 36.68
N LEU A 203 26.42 -35.62 35.76
CA LEU A 203 27.39 -34.55 36.00
C LEU A 203 26.87 -33.56 37.07
N ASN A 204 25.58 -33.22 37.03
CA ASN A 204 24.96 -32.37 38.04
C ASN A 204 24.94 -33.03 39.42
N GLU A 205 24.64 -34.33 39.51
CA GLU A 205 24.71 -35.07 40.77
C GLU A 205 26.11 -35.06 41.36
N LYS A 206 27.15 -35.29 40.53
CA LYS A 206 28.55 -35.19 40.96
C LYS A 206 28.89 -33.79 41.46
N TYR A 207 28.44 -32.75 40.76
CA TYR A 207 28.65 -31.36 41.18
C TYR A 207 28.01 -31.06 42.54
N GLU A 208 26.77 -31.48 42.75
CA GLU A 208 26.06 -31.31 44.03
C GLU A 208 26.74 -32.06 45.18
N ILE A 209 27.24 -33.28 44.94
CA ILE A 209 28.00 -34.05 45.94
C ILE A 209 29.30 -33.31 46.30
N LEU A 210 30.08 -32.89 45.31
CA LEU A 210 31.32 -32.14 45.53
C LEU A 210 31.08 -30.82 46.27
N LEU A 211 29.98 -30.13 45.97
CA LEU A 211 29.61 -28.91 46.67
C LEU A 211 29.33 -29.19 48.16
N ARG A 212 28.60 -30.27 48.47
CA ARG A 212 28.32 -30.70 49.86
C ARG A 212 29.60 -31.09 50.60
N GLU A 213 30.49 -31.87 49.98
CA GLU A 213 31.78 -32.24 50.57
C GLU A 213 32.66 -31.01 50.85
N LYS A 214 32.71 -30.05 49.91
CA LYS A 214 33.42 -28.79 50.10
C LYS A 214 32.86 -27.98 51.27
N MET A 215 31.53 -27.97 51.44
CA MET A 215 30.90 -27.31 52.59
C MET A 215 31.27 -28.00 53.91
N LEU A 216 31.24 -29.33 53.96
CA LEU A 216 31.60 -30.10 55.15
C LEU A 216 33.06 -29.87 55.56
N THR A 217 34.00 -29.99 54.61
CA THR A 217 35.43 -29.74 54.88
C THR A 217 35.71 -28.30 55.28
N SER A 218 34.92 -27.33 54.81
CA SER A 218 35.03 -25.95 55.28
C SER A 218 34.59 -25.80 56.73
N LEU A 219 33.49 -26.43 57.13
CA LEU A 219 33.00 -26.41 58.52
C LEU A 219 34.00 -27.11 59.46
N GLU A 220 34.61 -28.20 59.03
CA GLU A 220 35.66 -28.88 59.81
C GLU A 220 36.90 -28.00 59.99
N ARG A 221 37.36 -27.33 58.91
CA ARG A 221 38.44 -26.34 58.99
C ARG A 221 38.09 -25.22 59.97
N ASP A 222 36.89 -24.66 59.90
CA ASP A 222 36.44 -23.59 60.79
C ASP A 222 36.41 -24.04 62.25
N LYS A 223 36.00 -25.29 62.52
CA LYS A 223 36.03 -25.89 63.87
C LYS A 223 37.45 -26.03 64.40
N VAL A 224 38.40 -26.52 63.59
CA VAL A 224 39.82 -26.65 63.99
C VAL A 224 40.45 -25.28 64.21
N VAL A 225 40.19 -24.30 63.34
CA VAL A 225 40.64 -22.92 63.52
C VAL A 225 40.07 -22.32 64.81
N GLY A 226 38.80 -22.58 65.12
CA GLY A 226 38.18 -22.21 66.39
C GLY A 226 38.87 -22.83 67.62
N GLN A 227 39.30 -24.09 67.53
CA GLN A 227 40.07 -24.74 68.60
C GLN A 227 41.47 -24.15 68.75
N ILE A 228 42.18 -23.91 67.64
CA ILE A 228 43.53 -23.30 67.65
C ILE A 228 43.47 -21.90 68.24
N THR A 229 42.52 -21.08 67.82
CA THR A 229 42.34 -19.71 68.35
C THR A 229 41.98 -19.74 69.84
N GLY A 230 41.13 -20.68 70.29
CA GLY A 230 40.86 -20.89 71.70
C GLY A 230 42.10 -21.28 72.51
N LEU A 231 42.88 -22.25 72.02
CA LEU A 231 44.15 -22.65 72.66
C LEU A 231 45.19 -21.53 72.66
N GLN A 232 45.30 -20.77 71.58
CA GLN A 232 46.19 -19.62 71.48
C GLN A 232 45.79 -18.51 72.47
N ALA A 233 44.50 -18.27 72.67
CA ALA A 233 44.01 -17.34 73.70
C ALA A 233 44.35 -17.83 75.11
N THR A 234 44.26 -19.15 75.38
CA THR A 234 44.70 -19.71 76.66
C THR A 234 46.20 -19.63 76.88
N LEU A 235 47.02 -19.82 75.83
CA LEU A 235 48.46 -19.63 75.92
C LEU A 235 48.83 -18.17 76.19
N GLN A 236 48.19 -17.22 75.51
CA GLN A 236 48.40 -15.79 75.78
C GLN A 236 47.98 -15.38 77.20
N SER A 237 46.90 -15.96 77.75
CA SER A 237 46.49 -15.68 79.14
C SER A 237 47.44 -16.30 80.18
N LEU A 238 48.06 -17.44 79.87
CA LEU A 238 49.11 -18.06 80.68
C LEU A 238 50.44 -17.29 80.61
N GLU A 239 50.84 -16.86 79.41
CA GLU A 239 52.05 -16.04 79.20
C GLU A 239 51.93 -14.66 79.88
N SER A 240 50.73 -14.08 79.96
CA SER A 240 50.47 -12.85 80.72
C SER A 240 50.33 -13.06 82.23
N GLY A 241 50.23 -14.32 82.70
CA GLY A 241 50.26 -14.69 84.11
C GLY A 241 51.66 -14.85 84.71
N SER A 242 52.71 -14.85 83.89
CA SER A 242 54.11 -14.95 84.31
C SER A 242 54.98 -13.91 83.61
N ASN A 243 54.85 -12.64 84.02
CA ASN A 243 55.96 -11.69 84.15
C ASN A 243 55.47 -10.33 84.69
N ILE A 244 56.05 -9.89 85.82
CA ILE A 244 55.89 -8.55 86.40
C ILE A 244 57.11 -7.69 85.99
N HIS A 245 56.83 -6.54 85.31
CA HIS A 245 57.62 -5.30 85.08
C HIS A 245 58.95 -5.34 84.25
N ILE A 246 59.13 -4.71 83.05
CA ILE A 246 59.21 -3.26 82.61
C ILE A 246 60.62 -2.62 82.82
N PRO A 247 61.17 -1.62 82.06
CA PRO A 247 61.02 -1.09 80.67
C PRO A 247 62.38 -0.76 79.93
N VAL A 248 62.30 -0.07 78.76
CA VAL A 248 63.13 1.11 78.31
C VAL A 248 63.93 1.02 76.98
N MET A 249 63.63 2.00 76.09
CA MET A 249 64.40 2.61 74.96
C MET A 249 64.63 1.78 73.67
N LYS A 250 64.60 2.32 72.44
CA LYS A 250 64.69 3.70 71.88
C LYS A 250 64.26 3.65 70.39
N VAL A 251 63.63 4.73 69.90
CA VAL A 251 63.79 5.43 68.57
C VAL A 251 63.49 4.62 67.28
N GLY A 252 62.73 5.08 66.29
CA GLY A 252 62.03 6.35 66.10
C GLY A 252 61.31 6.48 64.74
N HIS A 253 60.52 7.54 64.66
CA HIS A 253 60.08 8.36 63.51
C HIS A 253 59.24 7.82 62.32
N TRP A 254 57.94 8.21 62.33
CA TRP A 254 57.11 8.95 61.32
C TRP A 254 56.86 8.28 59.94
N CYS A 255 55.76 8.45 59.18
CA CYS A 255 54.43 9.07 59.27
C CYS A 255 53.60 8.53 58.08
N ASP A 256 52.27 8.60 58.22
CA ASP A 256 51.20 8.68 57.21
C ASP A 256 51.04 7.64 56.09
N ARG A 257 49.87 6.97 56.12
CA ARG A 257 48.93 7.00 54.98
C ARG A 257 47.50 6.70 55.42
N GLU A 258 46.64 7.67 55.14
CA GLU A 258 45.18 7.53 55.08
C GLU A 258 44.73 6.52 54.00
N ALA A 259 43.43 6.21 54.09
CA ALA A 259 42.54 5.61 53.09
C ALA A 259 42.34 4.09 53.15
N GLY A 260 41.10 3.70 53.52
CA GLY A 260 40.66 2.31 53.39
C GLY A 260 39.30 1.99 54.02
N LEU A 261 38.27 2.75 53.65
CA LEU A 261 36.85 2.36 53.58
C LEU A 261 36.36 1.16 54.41
N VAL A 262 35.42 1.48 55.31
CA VAL A 262 34.31 0.66 55.79
C VAL A 262 33.95 -0.50 54.84
N GLY A 263 34.13 -1.74 55.30
CA GLY A 263 33.60 -2.93 54.65
C GLY A 263 32.28 -3.35 55.28
N PRO A 264 31.10 -3.10 54.68
CA PRO A 264 29.82 -3.44 55.26
C PRO A 264 29.56 -4.94 55.27
N SER A 265 29.07 -5.39 56.41
CA SER A 265 28.47 -6.69 56.72
C SER A 265 27.79 -7.40 55.53
N GLN A 266 27.97 -8.72 55.47
CA GLN A 266 27.31 -9.65 54.53
C GLN A 266 25.77 -9.59 54.53
N ARG A 267 25.14 -8.73 55.35
CA ARG A 267 23.72 -8.36 55.28
C ARG A 267 23.39 -7.44 54.10
N ALA A 268 24.26 -6.50 53.74
CA ALA A 268 24.02 -5.58 52.62
C ALA A 268 24.10 -6.28 51.24
N LEU A 269 24.94 -7.31 51.13
CA LEU A 269 25.11 -8.11 49.91
C LEU A 269 23.99 -9.16 49.71
N ARG A 270 23.36 -9.63 50.80
CA ARG A 270 22.16 -10.48 50.74
C ARG A 270 20.90 -9.67 50.40
N GLN A 271 20.73 -8.49 51.00
CA GLN A 271 19.61 -7.60 50.68
C GLN A 271 19.67 -7.05 49.23
N ALA A 272 20.86 -6.81 48.68
CA ALA A 272 21.03 -6.44 47.27
C ALA A 272 20.87 -7.61 46.27
N LYS A 273 20.97 -8.87 46.72
CA LYS A 273 20.64 -10.06 45.91
C LYS A 273 19.16 -10.44 45.99
N GLU A 274 18.51 -10.22 47.13
CA GLU A 274 17.07 -10.50 47.31
C GLU A 274 16.18 -9.40 46.69
N GLN A 275 16.65 -8.15 46.60
CA GLN A 275 15.94 -7.11 45.82
C GLN A 275 16.15 -7.20 44.30
N LYS A 276 17.17 -7.92 43.82
CA LYS A 276 17.36 -8.21 42.38
C LYS A 276 16.63 -9.47 41.88
N VAL A 277 16.08 -10.27 42.79
CA VAL A 277 15.34 -11.51 42.46
C VAL A 277 13.82 -11.28 42.46
N HIS A 278 13.33 -10.08 42.82
CA HIS A 278 11.93 -9.69 42.66
C HIS A 278 11.67 -8.55 41.65
N SER A 279 12.63 -8.18 40.81
CA SER A 279 12.44 -7.19 39.74
C SER A 279 12.87 -7.64 38.34
N ALA A 280 13.03 -8.94 38.11
CA ALA A 280 13.36 -9.50 36.79
C ALA A 280 12.66 -10.85 36.59
N VAL A 281 11.32 -10.83 36.59
CA VAL A 281 10.49 -11.89 36.01
C VAL A 281 9.48 -11.20 35.10
N ASN A 282 9.92 -10.87 33.88
CA ASN A 282 9.05 -10.86 32.72
C ASN A 282 9.60 -11.95 31.79
N VAL A 283 8.95 -13.09 31.84
CA VAL A 283 9.13 -14.20 30.92
C VAL A 283 8.76 -13.69 29.53
N HIS A 284 9.76 -13.58 28.65
CA HIS A 284 9.53 -13.62 27.22
C HIS A 284 9.12 -15.05 26.87
N ASP A 285 7.82 -15.24 26.73
CA ASP A 285 7.24 -16.48 26.23
C ASP A 285 7.20 -16.39 24.69
N SER A 286 8.16 -17.05 24.04
CA SER A 286 8.25 -17.19 22.60
C SER A 286 7.42 -18.39 22.13
N ALA A 287 6.11 -18.20 22.05
CA ALA A 287 5.21 -19.05 21.27
C ALA A 287 3.85 -18.35 21.09
N LYS A 288 3.75 -17.42 20.14
CA LYS A 288 2.44 -17.01 19.60
C LYS A 288 2.52 -16.81 18.09
N ASP A 289 1.73 -17.63 17.42
CA ASP A 289 1.42 -17.57 15.99
C ASP A 289 1.10 -16.15 15.52
N PRO A 290 1.53 -15.75 14.32
CA PRO A 290 1.33 -14.39 13.79
C PRO A 290 -0.11 -14.05 13.41
N ALA A 291 -1.09 -14.93 13.66
CA ALA A 291 -2.49 -14.77 13.25
C ALA A 291 -3.47 -14.32 14.37
N LYS A 292 -2.98 -13.92 15.56
CA LYS A 292 -3.85 -13.50 16.68
C LYS A 292 -3.50 -12.13 17.31
N GLN A 293 -2.87 -11.22 16.57
CA GLN A 293 -2.82 -9.80 16.95
C GLN A 293 -3.97 -9.00 16.28
N MET A 294 -5.22 -9.36 16.57
CA MET A 294 -6.33 -8.43 16.35
C MET A 294 -6.67 -7.73 17.67
N SER A 295 -6.37 -6.43 17.70
CA SER A 295 -6.90 -5.39 18.61
C SER A 295 -6.96 -5.71 20.12
N LYS A 296 -5.89 -5.42 20.85
CA LYS A 296 -6.06 -4.87 22.20
C LYS A 296 -6.44 -3.40 22.03
N LYS A 297 -7.75 -3.10 22.07
CA LYS A 297 -8.26 -1.71 22.09
C LYS A 297 -7.68 -1.02 23.33
N TYR A 298 -6.89 0.04 23.15
CA TYR A 298 -6.50 0.87 24.29
C TYR A 298 -7.66 1.80 24.66
N PRO A 299 -7.85 2.13 25.96
CA PRO A 299 -9.04 2.86 26.42
C PRO A 299 -9.24 4.26 25.84
N LYS A 300 -8.21 4.83 25.19
CA LYS A 300 -8.20 6.19 24.61
C LYS A 300 -8.06 6.21 23.08
N ASP A 301 -8.14 5.04 22.45
CA ASP A 301 -8.00 4.94 20.99
C ASP A 301 -9.22 5.54 20.29
N SER A 302 -8.98 6.48 19.37
CA SER A 302 -10.00 7.06 18.51
C SER A 302 -10.51 6.00 17.52
N GLU A 303 -11.75 6.09 17.08
CA GLU A 303 -12.29 5.20 16.06
C GLU A 303 -12.29 5.90 14.70
N PHE A 304 -11.89 5.17 13.65
CA PHE A 304 -12.05 5.67 12.29
C PHE A 304 -13.55 5.76 11.96
N PRO A 305 -14.00 6.79 11.23
CA PRO A 305 -15.38 6.87 10.78
C PRO A 305 -15.81 5.61 10.02
N GLU A 306 -17.00 5.07 10.33
CA GLU A 306 -17.50 3.80 9.77
C GLU A 306 -17.91 3.87 8.29
N GLY A 307 -17.91 5.06 7.68
CA GLY A 307 -18.26 5.24 6.26
C GLY A 307 -17.43 6.31 5.56
N ILE A 308 -17.32 6.18 4.23
CA ILE A 308 -16.78 7.24 3.35
C ILE A 308 -17.74 8.42 3.47
N GLN A 309 -17.30 9.50 4.12
CA GLN A 309 -18.11 10.70 4.22
C GLN A 309 -18.21 11.35 2.84
N VAL A 310 -19.41 11.79 2.44
CA VAL A 310 -19.61 12.48 1.17
C VAL A 310 -18.79 13.77 1.21
N ASN A 311 -17.85 13.93 0.27
CA ASN A 311 -16.97 15.10 0.22
C ASN A 311 -17.82 16.40 0.15
N PRO A 312 -17.88 17.23 1.20
CA PRO A 312 -18.65 18.47 1.23
C PRO A 312 -18.14 19.51 0.21
N TYR A 313 -16.88 19.38 -0.26
CA TYR A 313 -16.35 20.22 -1.33
C TYR A 313 -16.81 19.80 -2.72
N LEU A 314 -17.48 18.65 -2.93
CA LEU A 314 -18.16 18.34 -4.20
C LEU A 314 -19.28 19.35 -4.49
N ALA A 315 -19.98 19.82 -3.45
CA ALA A 315 -21.01 20.86 -3.59
C ALA A 315 -20.41 22.24 -3.92
N CYS A 316 -19.23 22.56 -3.37
CA CYS A 316 -18.48 23.77 -3.72
C CYS A 316 -17.79 23.68 -5.08
N ALA A 317 -17.34 22.50 -5.51
CA ALA A 317 -16.81 22.26 -6.85
C ALA A 317 -17.89 22.47 -7.93
N LYS A 318 -19.16 22.16 -7.61
CA LYS A 318 -20.32 22.50 -8.45
C LYS A 318 -20.66 24.01 -8.45
N LYS A 319 -20.28 24.78 -7.43
CA LYS A 319 -20.44 26.25 -7.39
C LYS A 319 -19.26 26.97 -8.05
N CYS A 320 -18.06 26.38 -8.04
CA CYS A 320 -16.89 26.84 -8.79
C CYS A 320 -16.89 26.27 -10.23
N VAL A 321 -18.00 26.43 -10.95
CA VAL A 321 -18.07 26.21 -12.42
C VAL A 321 -17.81 27.54 -13.14
N ARG A 322 -16.76 28.23 -12.72
CA ARG A 322 -16.03 29.07 -13.67
C ARG A 322 -14.85 28.22 -14.10
N PRO A 323 -14.77 27.77 -15.36
CA PRO A 323 -13.49 27.32 -15.87
C PRO A 323 -12.55 28.50 -15.64
N LEU A 324 -11.57 28.32 -14.74
CA LEU A 324 -10.45 29.26 -14.64
C LEU A 324 -9.88 29.26 -16.05
N LYS A 325 -10.06 30.38 -16.78
CA LYS A 325 -9.63 30.51 -18.17
C LYS A 325 -8.20 29.98 -18.23
N SER A 326 -8.01 28.90 -18.98
CA SER A 326 -6.68 28.42 -19.33
C SER A 326 -5.98 29.55 -20.06
N GLY A 327 -4.93 30.10 -19.44
CA GLY A 327 -4.05 31.05 -20.10
C GLY A 327 -3.86 32.35 -19.32
N ILE A 328 -2.61 32.53 -18.87
CA ILE A 328 -1.98 33.71 -18.27
C ILE A 328 -1.92 33.65 -16.73
N TYR A 329 -0.94 32.89 -16.24
CA TYR A 329 -0.38 33.09 -14.90
C TYR A 329 0.58 34.28 -14.95
N ARG A 330 0.31 35.31 -14.14
CA ARG A 330 1.22 36.43 -13.95
C ARG A 330 1.80 36.34 -12.54
N LEU A 331 3.11 36.37 -12.43
CA LEU A 331 3.78 36.54 -11.14
C LEU A 331 3.24 37.82 -10.49
N SER A 332 2.53 37.67 -9.38
CA SER A 332 1.98 38.80 -8.64
C SER A 332 3.04 39.37 -7.70
N ASN A 333 3.61 38.53 -6.84
CA ASN A 333 4.57 38.90 -5.82
C ASN A 333 5.67 37.84 -5.68
N THR A 334 6.89 38.29 -5.41
CA THR A 334 8.01 37.43 -4.97
C THR A 334 8.33 37.78 -3.52
N LEU A 335 8.26 36.79 -2.63
CA LEU A 335 8.50 36.97 -1.20
C LEU A 335 9.71 36.14 -0.80
N LYS A 336 10.67 36.75 -0.10
CA LYS A 336 11.76 36.02 0.55
C LYS A 336 11.31 35.58 1.93
N VAL A 337 11.05 34.28 2.06
CA VAL A 337 10.36 33.68 3.21
C VAL A 337 11.35 33.08 4.22
N HIS A 338 12.37 32.39 3.73
CA HIS A 338 13.44 31.77 4.52
C HIS A 338 14.81 32.12 3.94
N ASP A 339 15.85 31.88 4.75
CA ASP A 339 17.25 32.09 4.32
C ASP A 339 17.83 30.87 3.61
N LEU A 340 17.28 29.69 3.88
CA LEU A 340 17.60 28.44 3.20
C LEU A 340 16.42 27.99 2.30
N ALA A 341 16.59 26.84 1.64
CA ALA A 341 15.59 26.29 0.73
C ALA A 341 14.26 26.06 1.44
N VAL A 342 13.17 26.39 0.76
CA VAL A 342 11.80 26.09 1.20
C VAL A 342 11.44 24.72 0.67
N THR A 343 11.14 23.80 1.59
CA THR A 343 10.92 22.39 1.29
C THR A 343 9.44 22.06 1.16
N CYS A 344 8.60 22.64 2.00
CA CYS A 344 7.17 22.37 2.03
C CYS A 344 6.33 23.64 2.19
N LEU A 345 5.11 23.58 1.67
CA LEU A 345 4.14 24.67 1.71
C LEU A 345 2.74 24.09 1.89
N ALA A 346 1.95 24.69 2.79
CA ALA A 346 0.56 24.33 3.01
C ALA A 346 -0.33 25.58 3.09
N LEU A 347 -1.52 25.49 2.51
CA LEU A 347 -2.55 26.53 2.58
C LEU A 347 -3.53 26.24 3.71
N HIS A 348 -3.91 27.27 4.45
CA HIS A 348 -4.92 27.14 5.48
C HIS A 348 -6.32 26.92 4.87
N PRO A 349 -7.14 25.97 5.37
CA PRO A 349 -8.38 25.56 4.71
C PRO A 349 -9.49 26.62 4.64
N ARG A 350 -9.42 27.69 5.47
CA ARG A 350 -10.49 28.70 5.61
C ARG A 350 -10.03 30.16 5.55
N LYS A 351 -8.73 30.42 5.59
CA LYS A 351 -8.16 31.77 5.75
C LYS A 351 -7.04 31.91 4.74
N ASP A 352 -6.78 33.14 4.30
CA ASP A 352 -5.70 33.44 3.35
C ASP A 352 -4.36 33.45 4.09
N ILE A 353 -3.97 32.28 4.59
CA ILE A 353 -2.77 32.05 5.36
C ILE A 353 -2.01 30.89 4.74
N ILE A 354 -0.69 31.05 4.65
CA ILE A 354 0.22 30.05 4.10
C ILE A 354 1.23 29.68 5.18
N VAL A 355 1.52 28.40 5.32
CA VAL A 355 2.65 27.91 6.11
C VAL A 355 3.73 27.42 5.17
N THR A 356 4.96 27.76 5.49
CA THR A 356 6.17 27.33 4.78
C THR A 356 7.11 26.66 5.76
N GLY A 357 7.66 25.52 5.39
CA GLY A 357 8.77 24.87 6.09
C GLY A 357 10.05 24.97 5.27
N SER A 358 11.18 25.02 5.94
CA SER A 358 12.48 25.20 5.31
C SER A 358 13.56 24.38 6.02
N ASP A 359 14.70 24.25 5.32
CA ASP A 359 15.95 23.71 5.87
C ASP A 359 16.52 24.56 7.01
N ASP A 360 16.04 25.79 7.21
CA ASP A 360 16.36 26.61 8.38
C ASP A 360 15.78 26.05 9.69
N ARG A 361 15.10 24.89 9.64
CA ARG A 361 14.47 24.18 10.76
C ARG A 361 13.27 24.91 11.35
N LEU A 362 12.84 25.99 10.69
CA LEU A 362 11.72 26.81 11.07
C LEU A 362 10.56 26.54 10.13
N TRP A 363 9.36 26.53 10.70
CA TRP A 363 8.16 26.79 9.91
C TRP A 363 7.69 28.21 10.20
N LYS A 364 7.24 28.90 9.16
CA LYS A 364 6.76 30.27 9.24
C LYS A 364 5.36 30.32 8.64
N MET A 365 4.48 31.07 9.29
CA MET A 365 3.11 31.28 8.87
C MET A 365 2.92 32.73 8.41
N TRP A 366 2.29 32.92 7.26
CA TRP A 366 2.24 34.19 6.53
C TRP A 366 0.81 34.55 6.18
N ALA A 367 0.46 35.81 6.31
CA ALA A 367 -0.78 36.35 5.76
C ALA A 367 -0.61 36.58 4.25
N PHE A 368 -1.44 35.94 3.45
CA PHE A 368 -1.51 36.16 2.00
C PHE A 368 -2.64 37.15 1.69
N PRO A 369 -2.45 38.12 0.77
CA PRO A 369 -1.32 38.33 -0.15
C PRO A 369 -0.20 39.23 0.36
N ASN A 370 -0.34 39.84 1.54
CA ASN A 370 0.57 40.90 2.02
C ASN A 370 1.97 40.41 2.41
N GLY A 371 2.14 39.11 2.65
CA GLY A 371 3.45 38.51 2.97
C GLY A 371 3.94 38.81 4.39
N ASN A 372 3.04 39.16 5.31
CA ASN A 372 3.41 39.43 6.70
C ASN A 372 3.54 38.13 7.49
N ILE A 373 4.63 37.98 8.25
CA ILE A 373 4.83 36.84 9.16
C ILE A 373 3.88 37.00 10.35
N ILE A 374 3.04 36.00 10.56
CA ILE A 374 2.10 35.93 11.70
C ILE A 374 2.76 35.19 12.86
N VAL A 375 3.29 34.00 12.59
CA VAL A 375 3.87 33.10 13.60
C VAL A 375 5.11 32.42 13.03
N LYS A 376 6.08 32.15 13.88
CA LYS A 376 7.23 31.29 13.59
C LYS A 376 7.25 30.17 14.63
N GLY A 377 7.54 28.95 14.22
CA GLY A 377 7.75 27.84 15.14
C GLY A 377 9.16 27.32 15.10
N GLU A 378 9.72 27.12 16.29
CA GLU A 378 11.05 26.60 16.55
C GLU A 378 10.94 25.32 17.36
N GLY A 379 11.78 24.33 17.05
CA GLY A 379 11.90 23.15 17.90
C GLY A 379 12.46 21.91 17.21
N HIS A 380 12.34 21.80 15.89
CA HIS A 380 12.97 20.72 15.14
C HIS A 380 14.49 20.88 15.13
N THR A 381 15.21 19.76 15.21
CA THR A 381 16.68 19.77 15.24
C THR A 381 17.30 19.66 13.84
N ASP A 382 16.48 19.36 12.84
CA ASP A 382 16.90 19.20 11.45
C ASP A 382 15.89 19.83 10.49
N TRP A 383 16.18 19.79 9.18
CA TRP A 383 15.32 20.33 8.13
C TRP A 383 13.89 19.80 8.18
N LEU A 384 12.94 20.63 7.74
CA LEU A 384 11.54 20.25 7.63
C LEU A 384 11.28 19.65 6.25
N SER A 385 10.50 18.58 6.18
CA SER A 385 10.24 17.90 4.91
C SER A 385 8.81 18.11 4.41
N GLY A 386 7.85 18.21 5.33
CA GLY A 386 6.42 18.23 5.05
C GLY A 386 5.66 19.03 6.09
N CYS A 387 4.51 19.58 5.69
CA CYS A 387 3.61 20.30 6.58
C CYS A 387 2.16 20.15 6.13
N CYS A 388 1.25 19.95 7.09
CA CYS A 388 -0.18 19.80 6.81
C CYS A 388 -1.04 20.47 7.88
N PHE A 389 -2.11 21.15 7.45
CA PHE A 389 -3.07 21.76 8.37
C PHE A 389 -4.12 20.74 8.84
N HIS A 390 -4.51 20.87 10.10
CA HIS A 390 -5.72 20.20 10.58
C HIS A 390 -6.95 20.73 9.82
N PRO A 391 -7.97 19.90 9.52
CA PRO A 391 -9.18 20.32 8.80
C PRO A 391 -9.94 21.52 9.41
N SER A 392 -9.86 21.71 10.73
CA SER A 392 -10.40 22.91 11.41
C SER A 392 -9.58 24.18 11.22
N GLY A 393 -8.29 24.05 10.87
CA GLY A 393 -7.32 25.14 10.77
C GLY A 393 -6.64 25.56 12.08
N SER A 394 -6.98 24.96 13.23
CA SER A 394 -6.41 25.38 14.52
C SER A 394 -5.05 24.75 14.86
N LYS A 395 -4.65 23.70 14.16
CA LYS A 395 -3.41 22.95 14.40
C LYS A 395 -2.65 22.72 13.10
N LEU A 396 -1.35 22.47 13.24
CA LEU A 396 -0.42 22.18 12.15
C LEU A 396 0.42 20.96 12.51
N VAL A 397 0.63 20.07 11.55
CA VAL A 397 1.62 18.99 11.67
C VAL A 397 2.82 19.34 10.80
N THR A 398 4.00 19.06 11.31
CA THR A 398 5.27 19.17 10.57
C THR A 398 6.06 17.87 10.70
N SER A 399 6.68 17.45 9.61
CA SER A 399 7.65 16.34 9.56
C SER A 399 9.05 16.87 9.32
N SER A 400 10.06 16.17 9.84
CA SER A 400 11.45 16.60 9.79
C SER A 400 12.43 15.45 9.62
N GLY A 401 13.62 15.80 9.13
CA GLY A 401 14.81 14.96 9.12
C GLY A 401 15.26 14.50 10.52
N ASP A 402 14.78 15.15 11.58
CA ASP A 402 15.06 14.76 12.97
C ASP A 402 14.36 13.47 13.43
N LYS A 403 13.67 12.79 12.51
CA LYS A 403 12.93 11.52 12.70
C LYS A 403 11.65 11.68 13.49
N THR A 404 11.18 12.93 13.68
CA THR A 404 10.01 13.23 14.50
C THR A 404 8.93 13.94 13.69
N VAL A 405 7.69 13.68 14.07
CA VAL A 405 6.53 14.43 13.60
C VAL A 405 6.01 15.26 14.76
N ARG A 406 5.83 16.56 14.56
CA ARG A 406 5.36 17.46 15.61
C ARG A 406 4.02 18.05 15.27
N VAL A 407 3.18 18.16 16.30
CA VAL A 407 1.86 18.78 16.20
C VAL A 407 1.89 20.08 16.99
N TRP A 408 1.58 21.16 16.30
CA TRP A 408 1.54 22.53 16.80
C TRP A 408 0.10 22.99 16.93
N ASP A 409 -0.21 23.71 17.99
CA ASP A 409 -1.53 24.31 18.20
C ASP A 409 -1.36 25.82 18.35
N PHE A 410 -2.05 26.55 17.49
CA PHE A 410 -1.98 28.01 17.46
C PHE A 410 -2.71 28.65 18.64
N THR A 411 -3.67 27.95 19.26
CA THR A 411 -4.40 28.47 20.42
C THR A 411 -3.55 28.41 21.69
N LYS A 412 -2.74 27.36 21.83
CA LYS A 412 -1.83 27.17 22.98
C LYS A 412 -0.43 27.76 22.75
N GLY A 413 -0.14 28.20 21.53
CA GLY A 413 1.08 28.94 21.18
C GLY A 413 2.35 28.07 21.17
N GLY A 414 2.25 26.77 20.93
CA GLY A 414 3.43 25.88 20.99
C GLY A 414 3.23 24.47 20.45
N CYS A 415 4.31 23.69 20.52
CA CYS A 415 4.31 22.26 20.20
C CYS A 415 3.54 21.51 21.30
N ILE A 416 2.44 20.85 20.94
CA ILE A 416 1.67 20.03 21.88
C ILE A 416 2.23 18.61 21.92
N LEU A 417 2.53 18.05 20.75
CA LEU A 417 2.85 16.63 20.62
C LEU A 417 4.12 16.42 19.82
N LYS A 418 4.97 15.52 20.31
CA LYS A 418 6.15 15.04 19.60
C LYS A 418 5.99 13.53 19.40
N LEU A 419 5.80 13.13 18.15
CA LEU A 419 5.62 11.75 17.75
C LEU A 419 6.98 11.18 17.36
N GLU A 420 7.50 10.32 18.22
CA GLU A 420 8.77 9.60 18.02
C GLU A 420 8.47 8.13 17.70
N GLY A 421 9.19 7.56 16.74
CA GLY A 421 9.06 6.14 16.40
C GLY A 421 9.53 5.75 15.01
N HIS A 422 9.88 6.70 14.15
CA HIS A 422 10.60 6.43 12.91
C HIS A 422 12.10 6.25 13.16
N SER A 423 12.72 5.36 12.40
CA SER A 423 14.16 5.06 12.54
C SER A 423 15.03 6.04 11.74
N TYR A 424 14.46 6.63 10.68
CA TYR A 424 15.12 7.58 9.77
C TYR A 424 14.28 8.84 9.57
N ALA A 425 14.77 9.74 8.71
CA ALA A 425 14.14 11.01 8.39
C ALA A 425 12.70 10.80 7.92
N VAL A 426 11.78 11.59 8.47
CA VAL A 426 10.40 11.64 8.00
C VAL A 426 10.37 12.55 6.78
N LEU A 427 9.84 12.06 5.66
CA LEU A 427 9.86 12.75 4.38
C LEU A 427 8.54 13.50 4.13
N ASP A 428 7.41 13.00 4.63
CA ASP A 428 6.12 13.65 4.42
C ASP A 428 5.12 13.35 5.54
N CYS A 429 4.08 14.18 5.65
CA CYS A 429 3.02 14.03 6.62
C CYS A 429 1.66 14.53 6.10
N SER A 430 0.59 13.82 6.45
CA SER A 430 -0.77 14.16 6.04
C SER A 430 -1.77 14.00 7.18
N TRP A 431 -2.75 14.90 7.25
CA TRP A 431 -3.81 14.87 8.25
C TRP A 431 -5.06 14.19 7.71
N HIS A 432 -5.66 13.30 8.49
CA HIS A 432 -6.95 12.72 8.16
C HIS A 432 -8.09 13.75 8.26
N SER A 433 -9.09 13.63 7.41
CA SER A 433 -10.24 14.55 7.35
C SER A 433 -11.07 14.64 8.64
N CYS A 434 -11.06 13.61 9.50
CA CYS A 434 -11.74 13.64 10.80
C CYS A 434 -11.01 14.49 11.85
N GLY A 435 -9.71 14.72 11.69
CA GLY A 435 -8.91 15.52 12.62
C GLY A 435 -8.16 14.76 13.71
N ASP A 436 -8.47 13.49 13.94
CA ASP A 436 -7.86 12.72 15.05
C ASP A 436 -6.62 11.92 14.66
N PHE A 437 -6.42 11.67 13.35
CA PHE A 437 -5.33 10.85 12.84
C PHE A 437 -4.36 11.64 11.97
N VAL A 438 -3.08 11.28 12.08
CA VAL A 438 -1.97 11.81 11.27
C VAL A 438 -1.22 10.65 10.67
N ALA A 439 -0.85 10.75 9.40
CA ALA A 439 0.00 9.78 8.73
C ALA A 439 1.34 10.40 8.40
N SER A 440 2.40 9.60 8.49
CA SER A 440 3.76 10.02 8.16
C SER A 440 4.47 8.97 7.32
N ALA A 441 5.25 9.44 6.35
CA ALA A 441 6.11 8.63 5.50
C ALA A 441 7.57 8.95 5.81
N SER A 442 8.40 7.92 5.77
CA SER A 442 9.78 8.01 6.23
C SER A 442 10.72 7.23 5.33
N MET A 443 11.99 7.62 5.40
CA MET A 443 13.10 6.95 4.74
C MET A 443 13.39 5.55 5.32
N ASP A 444 12.76 5.19 6.45
CA ASP A 444 12.82 3.86 7.07
C ASP A 444 11.96 2.79 6.37
N GLU A 445 11.57 3.02 5.11
CA GLU A 445 10.74 2.13 4.28
C GLU A 445 9.31 1.92 4.83
N THR A 446 8.96 2.61 5.92
CA THR A 446 7.66 2.48 6.57
C THR A 446 6.86 3.76 6.52
N SER A 447 5.54 3.59 6.51
CA SER A 447 4.62 4.66 6.82
C SER A 447 3.92 4.37 8.14
N LYS A 448 3.65 5.39 8.95
CA LYS A 448 2.99 5.24 10.25
C LYS A 448 1.72 6.04 10.31
N VAL A 449 0.72 5.48 10.98
CA VAL A 449 -0.53 6.15 11.31
C VAL A 449 -0.58 6.38 12.81
N TRP A 450 -0.72 7.63 13.19
CA TRP A 450 -0.71 8.12 14.56
C TRP A 450 -2.10 8.54 14.98
N ASP A 451 -2.46 8.19 16.21
CA ASP A 451 -3.70 8.64 16.85
C ASP A 451 -3.33 9.73 17.86
N LEU A 452 -3.90 10.93 17.68
CA LEU A 452 -3.56 12.10 18.48
C LEU A 452 -4.15 12.03 19.89
N ASN A 453 -5.25 11.29 20.10
CA ASN A 453 -5.88 11.19 21.43
C ASN A 453 -5.15 10.17 22.31
N SER A 454 -4.63 9.10 21.72
CA SER A 454 -3.83 8.09 22.44
C SER A 454 -2.34 8.37 22.40
N GLU A 455 -1.89 9.36 21.61
CA GLU A 455 -0.49 9.79 21.43
C GLU A 455 0.42 8.64 21.00
N ARG A 456 -0.11 7.69 20.23
CA ARG A 456 0.56 6.43 19.88
C ARG A 456 0.51 6.16 18.38
N CYS A 457 1.52 5.43 17.92
CA CYS A 457 1.52 4.81 16.60
C CYS A 457 0.52 3.66 16.60
N ARG A 458 -0.57 3.79 15.86
CA ARG A 458 -1.61 2.77 15.76
C ARG A 458 -1.24 1.68 14.76
N TYR A 459 -0.77 2.08 13.58
CA TYR A 459 -0.35 1.17 12.52
C TYR A 459 1.01 1.57 11.98
N THR A 460 1.86 0.57 11.72
CA THR A 460 3.07 0.73 10.92
C THR A 460 2.85 -0.05 9.62
N LEU A 461 2.61 0.70 8.54
CA LEU A 461 2.40 0.19 7.20
C LEU A 461 3.76 -0.25 6.64
N ARG A 462 3.93 -1.55 6.45
CA ARG A 462 5.13 -2.19 5.90
C ARG A 462 4.76 -2.87 4.60
N GLY A 463 5.50 -2.59 3.53
CA GLY A 463 5.26 -3.18 2.22
C GLY A 463 6.13 -2.58 1.11
N HIS A 464 6.58 -1.34 1.28
CA HIS A 464 7.58 -0.75 0.41
C HIS A 464 8.95 -1.37 0.64
N LYS A 465 9.74 -1.49 -0.43
CA LYS A 465 11.11 -2.03 -0.41
C LYS A 465 12.19 -0.95 -0.28
N ASP A 466 11.80 0.32 -0.36
CA ASP A 466 12.68 1.47 -0.31
C ASP A 466 11.95 2.67 0.34
N SER A 467 12.64 3.80 0.51
CA SER A 467 12.15 4.99 1.20
C SER A 467 10.77 5.45 0.73
N VAL A 468 9.87 5.71 1.67
CA VAL A 468 8.54 6.27 1.36
C VAL A 468 8.66 7.78 1.30
N ASN A 469 8.51 8.34 0.10
CA ASN A 469 8.77 9.75 -0.18
C ASN A 469 7.55 10.64 0.06
N SER A 470 6.33 10.11 -0.10
CA SER A 470 5.11 10.89 0.15
C SER A 470 3.98 10.07 0.74
N ILE A 471 3.09 10.74 1.45
CA ILE A 471 1.88 10.14 2.03
C ILE A 471 0.71 11.10 1.98
N GLU A 472 -0.44 10.65 1.48
CA GLU A 472 -1.64 11.47 1.44
C GLU A 472 -2.88 10.68 1.87
N PHE A 473 -3.67 11.25 2.78
CA PHE A 473 -5.02 10.76 3.03
C PHE A 473 -5.97 11.20 1.93
N PHE A 474 -6.74 10.27 1.38
CA PHE A 474 -7.83 10.65 0.48
C PHE A 474 -8.90 11.41 1.28
N PRO A 475 -9.29 12.63 0.85
CA PRO A 475 -10.24 13.45 1.58
C PRO A 475 -11.55 12.71 1.90
N PHE A 476 -12.02 12.80 3.14
CA PHE A 476 -13.28 12.21 3.62
C PHE A 476 -13.36 10.68 3.54
N SER A 477 -12.23 10.00 3.38
CA SER A 477 -12.15 8.54 3.44
C SER A 477 -10.98 8.09 4.32
N ASN A 478 -11.00 6.80 4.66
CA ASN A 478 -9.95 6.15 5.43
C ASN A 478 -8.85 5.55 4.53
N ILE A 479 -8.74 5.98 3.27
CA ILE A 479 -7.71 5.48 2.34
C ILE A 479 -6.45 6.35 2.42
N ILE A 480 -5.29 5.70 2.47
CA ILE A 480 -3.98 6.34 2.42
C ILE A 480 -3.29 5.94 1.11
N LEU A 481 -2.67 6.91 0.44
CA LEU A 481 -1.77 6.67 -0.68
C LEU A 481 -0.34 6.93 -0.23
N THR A 482 0.55 6.00 -0.51
CA THR A 482 1.99 6.14 -0.30
C THR A 482 2.72 6.03 -1.62
N SER A 483 3.80 6.81 -1.75
CA SER A 483 4.73 6.73 -2.87
C SER A 483 6.12 6.40 -2.38
N SER A 484 6.84 5.51 -3.06
CA SER A 484 8.18 5.08 -2.64
C SER A 484 9.21 5.19 -3.76
N ALA A 485 10.47 5.28 -3.35
CA ALA A 485 11.62 5.14 -4.22
C ALA A 485 11.71 3.75 -4.89
N ASP A 486 10.99 2.75 -4.36
CA ASP A 486 10.88 1.40 -4.93
C ASP A 486 10.08 1.35 -6.25
N LYS A 487 9.67 2.51 -6.75
CA LYS A 487 8.94 2.72 -8.02
C LYS A 487 7.50 2.22 -7.97
N THR A 488 6.96 2.03 -6.76
CA THR A 488 5.59 1.62 -6.55
C THR A 488 4.81 2.68 -5.79
N LEU A 489 3.50 2.69 -6.04
CA LEU A 489 2.56 3.35 -5.15
C LEU A 489 1.74 2.28 -4.43
N SER A 490 1.44 2.49 -3.16
CA SER A 490 0.56 1.59 -2.41
C SER A 490 -0.62 2.34 -1.83
N LEU A 491 -1.78 1.71 -1.91
CA LEU A 491 -3.04 2.18 -1.36
C LEU A 491 -3.35 1.32 -0.13
N TRP A 492 -3.56 1.98 1.00
CA TRP A 492 -3.77 1.33 2.29
C TRP A 492 -5.13 1.70 2.87
N ASP A 493 -5.77 0.74 3.53
CA ASP A 493 -6.92 1.01 4.38
C ASP A 493 -6.43 1.39 5.79
N ALA A 494 -6.62 2.64 6.21
CA ALA A 494 -6.17 3.16 7.50
C ALA A 494 -6.85 2.47 8.70
N ARG A 495 -8.03 1.87 8.51
CA ARG A 495 -8.77 1.18 9.57
C ARG A 495 -8.17 -0.18 9.91
N THR A 496 -7.70 -0.89 8.89
CA THR A 496 -7.14 -2.25 9.04
C THR A 496 -5.61 -2.24 9.06
N GLY A 497 -4.99 -1.19 8.51
CA GLY A 497 -3.54 -1.11 8.31
C GLY A 497 -3.05 -2.03 7.19
N LEU A 498 -3.95 -2.58 6.37
CA LEU A 498 -3.63 -3.51 5.29
C LEU A 498 -3.45 -2.76 3.96
N CYS A 499 -2.53 -3.25 3.14
CA CYS A 499 -2.38 -2.79 1.76
C CYS A 499 -3.55 -3.33 0.94
N ALA A 500 -4.33 -2.44 0.34
CA ALA A 500 -5.43 -2.79 -0.55
C ALA A 500 -4.94 -3.04 -1.98
N GLN A 501 -4.03 -2.19 -2.47
CA GLN A 501 -3.50 -2.30 -3.84
C GLN A 501 -2.11 -1.68 -3.93
N THR A 502 -1.21 -2.32 -4.69
CA THR A 502 0.08 -1.73 -5.09
C THR A 502 0.09 -1.54 -6.60
N PHE A 503 0.41 -0.33 -7.04
CA PHE A 503 0.56 0.03 -8.44
C PHE A 503 2.02 -0.10 -8.85
N TYR A 504 2.25 -0.93 -9.86
CA TYR A 504 3.55 -1.16 -10.48
C TYR A 504 3.54 -0.56 -11.89
N GLY A 505 4.72 -0.20 -12.39
CA GLY A 505 4.89 0.29 -13.76
C GLY A 505 5.81 1.50 -13.90
N HIS A 506 6.19 2.16 -12.80
CA HIS A 506 7.16 3.25 -12.87
C HIS A 506 8.57 2.70 -13.08
N LEU A 507 9.30 3.33 -14.00
CA LEU A 507 10.69 2.99 -14.29
C LEU A 507 11.68 3.64 -13.31
N HIS A 508 11.26 4.73 -12.67
CA HIS A 508 12.05 5.56 -11.75
C HIS A 508 11.32 5.73 -10.41
N SER A 509 12.04 6.24 -9.40
CA SER A 509 11.51 6.50 -8.07
C SER A 509 10.31 7.46 -8.10
N CYS A 510 9.29 7.15 -7.29
CA CYS A 510 8.15 8.03 -7.12
C CYS A 510 8.45 9.01 -5.98
N ASN A 511 8.48 10.31 -6.29
CA ASN A 511 8.79 11.33 -5.28
C ASN A 511 7.53 11.87 -4.60
N HIS A 512 6.42 11.94 -5.34
CA HIS A 512 5.16 12.45 -4.82
C HIS A 512 3.99 11.84 -5.58
N ALA A 513 2.90 11.55 -4.87
CA ALA A 513 1.65 11.09 -5.43
C ALA A 513 0.49 11.82 -4.78
N THR A 514 -0.53 12.17 -5.56
CA THR A 514 -1.69 12.91 -5.05
C THR A 514 -3.00 12.43 -5.66
N PHE A 515 -4.09 12.66 -4.93
CA PHE A 515 -5.43 12.30 -5.36
C PHE A 515 -6.11 13.42 -6.16
N ASN A 516 -6.80 13.03 -7.22
CA ASN A 516 -7.66 13.96 -7.94
C ASN A 516 -9.00 14.15 -7.19
N MET A 517 -9.31 15.39 -6.81
CA MET A 517 -10.54 15.72 -6.07
C MET A 517 -11.85 15.60 -6.87
N LYS A 518 -11.81 15.37 -8.20
CA LYS A 518 -13.00 15.46 -9.07
C LYS A 518 -13.83 14.17 -9.21
N PHE A 519 -13.39 13.01 -8.75
CA PHE A 519 -14.10 11.76 -9.02
C PHE A 519 -14.67 11.08 -7.77
N GLN A 520 -15.96 10.76 -7.87
CA GLN A 520 -16.68 9.83 -7.01
C GLN A 520 -16.24 8.40 -7.36
N ILE A 521 -16.05 7.56 -6.36
CA ILE A 521 -15.63 6.15 -6.46
C ILE A 521 -16.78 5.26 -6.99
N HIS A 522 -17.49 5.70 -8.04
CA HIS A 522 -18.52 4.91 -8.72
C HIS A 522 -18.11 4.50 -10.15
N ALA A 523 -16.84 4.70 -10.51
CA ALA A 523 -16.21 4.14 -11.71
C ALA A 523 -14.78 3.70 -11.38
N PRO A 524 -14.28 2.55 -11.89
CA PRO A 524 -12.98 1.99 -11.54
C PRO A 524 -11.84 2.63 -12.35
N LEU A 525 -11.85 3.96 -12.47
CA LEU A 525 -10.75 4.71 -13.07
C LEU A 525 -10.29 5.76 -12.07
N PHE A 526 -9.50 5.28 -11.10
CA PHE A 526 -8.68 6.13 -10.25
C PHE A 526 -7.61 6.78 -11.13
N ASN A 527 -7.88 7.98 -11.63
CA ASN A 527 -6.82 8.81 -12.20
C ASN A 527 -5.98 9.38 -11.06
N ILE A 528 -5.04 8.56 -10.57
CA ILE A 528 -3.90 9.02 -9.78
C ILE A 528 -3.06 9.88 -10.70
N VAL A 529 -2.80 11.12 -10.30
CA VAL A 529 -1.90 12.02 -11.05
C VAL A 529 -0.51 11.80 -10.50
N TYR A 530 0.38 11.25 -11.34
CA TYR A 530 1.76 10.94 -10.98
C TYR A 530 2.67 12.11 -11.38
N LEU A 531 3.45 12.61 -10.44
CA LEU A 531 4.50 13.59 -10.70
C LEU A 531 5.86 12.94 -10.43
N THR A 532 6.56 12.54 -11.49
CA THR A 532 7.96 12.12 -11.39
C THR A 532 8.88 13.32 -11.53
N SER A 533 9.62 13.63 -10.47
CA SER A 533 10.89 14.38 -10.44
C SER A 533 10.95 15.76 -11.13
N LEU A 534 10.63 16.83 -10.40
CA LEU A 534 11.48 18.00 -10.08
C LEU A 534 10.60 19.13 -9.54
N GLN A 535 11.16 19.91 -8.62
CA GLN A 535 10.63 21.11 -7.97
C GLN A 535 9.39 21.75 -8.61
N ILE A 536 8.39 21.97 -7.75
CA ILE A 536 7.23 22.88 -7.88
C ILE A 536 7.39 23.89 -9.03
N ILE A 537 6.76 23.64 -10.19
CA ILE A 537 6.02 24.63 -10.99
C ILE A 537 4.91 23.89 -11.75
N GLN A 538 3.69 24.31 -11.52
CA GLN A 538 2.46 23.91 -12.21
C GLN A 538 2.58 24.20 -13.72
N PHE A 539 2.57 23.18 -14.60
CA PHE A 539 2.35 23.39 -16.05
C PHE A 539 1.58 22.22 -16.70
N PHE A 540 0.48 22.58 -17.37
CA PHE A 540 -0.20 21.77 -18.38
C PHE A 540 0.71 21.63 -19.61
N SER A 541 0.65 20.47 -20.27
CA SER A 541 0.80 20.43 -21.73
C SER A 541 -0.25 19.52 -22.34
N GLN A 542 -1.02 20.11 -23.25
CA GLN A 542 -1.81 19.44 -24.27
C GLN A 542 -0.88 18.57 -25.15
N HIS A 543 -1.42 17.46 -25.65
CA HIS A 543 -1.35 17.21 -27.08
C HIS A 543 -2.68 16.62 -27.56
N VAL A 544 -3.37 17.44 -28.36
CA VAL A 544 -4.24 16.99 -29.44
C VAL A 544 -3.33 16.86 -30.65
N ALA A 545 -3.21 15.65 -31.19
CA ALA A 545 -3.18 15.28 -32.60
C ALA A 545 -3.13 13.75 -32.67
#